data_AF-A0A4V1UTN4-F1
#
_entry.id   AF-A0A4V1UTN4-F1
#
_cell.length_a   1.000
_cell.length_b   1.000
_cell.length_c   1.000
_cell.angle_alpha   90.00
_cell.angle_beta   90.00
_cell.angle_gamma   90.00
#
_symmetry.space_group_name_H-M   'P 1'
#
loop_
_entity.id
_entity.type
_entity.pdbx_description
1 polymer ?
#
loop_
_entity_poly.entity_id
_entity_poly.type
_entity_poly.pdbx_seq_one_letter_code
_entity_poly.pdbx_strand_id
1 'polypeptide(L)' 'MHSKKIIQKGGNLTASSRVMIMIHGRGASAEDILGLAAHLPVNHFTLLAPQATNNTWYPYS' A
#
# COMPACT_ATOMS: atom_id res chain seq x y z
N MET A 1 18.48 4.80 -7.98
CA MET A 1 18.08 5.76 -6.93
C MET A 1 16.69 5.37 -6.43
N HIS A 2 16.40 5.48 -5.12
CA HIS A 2 15.07 5.17 -4.58
C HIS A 2 14.04 6.23 -4.99
N SER A 3 12.80 5.80 -5.24
CA SER A 3 11.66 6.70 -5.44
C SER A 3 10.60 6.48 -4.36
N LYS A 4 10.23 7.55 -3.66
CA LYS A 4 9.18 7.55 -2.65
C LYS A 4 7.82 7.71 -3.32
N LYS A 5 7.12 6.59 -3.52
CA LYS A 5 5.73 6.55 -4.03
C LYS A 5 4.83 5.83 -3.04
N ILE A 6 3.76 6.50 -2.61
CA ILE A 6 2.74 5.96 -1.71
C ILE A 6 1.39 6.19 -2.37
N ILE A 7 0.59 5.14 -2.45
CA ILE A 7 -0.76 5.19 -3.02
C ILE A 7 -1.76 5.13 -1.88
N GLN A 8 -2.75 6.02 -1.92
CA GLN A 8 -3.85 6.02 -0.97
C GLN A 8 -5.15 5.54 -1.63
N LYS A 9 -5.94 4.77 -0.89
CA LYS A 9 -7.32 4.40 -1.23
C LYS A 9 -8.21 4.48 0.01
N GLY A 10 -9.52 4.54 -0.21
CA GLY A 10 -10.50 4.63 0.88
C GLY A 10 -10.66 6.05 1.41
N GLY A 11 -10.76 6.17 2.74
CA GLY A 11 -10.97 7.47 3.41
C GLY A 11 -9.81 8.46 3.23
N ASN A 12 -10.09 9.74 3.51
CA ASN A 12 -9.05 10.76 3.61
C ASN A 12 -8.18 10.51 4.85
N LEU A 13 -6.88 10.78 4.74
CA LEU A 13 -5.97 10.70 5.88
C LEU A 13 -6.16 11.91 6.80
N THR A 14 -6.60 11.65 8.03
CA THR A 14 -6.81 12.63 9.10
C THR A 14 -6.22 12.12 10.42
N ALA A 15 -6.11 13.00 11.42
CA ALA A 15 -5.63 12.62 12.75
C ALA A 15 -6.48 11.55 13.46
N SER A 16 -7.74 11.38 13.06
CA SER A 16 -8.69 10.40 13.62
C SER A 16 -8.82 9.12 12.77
N SER A 17 -8.08 9.01 11.68
CA SER A 17 -8.21 7.89 10.74
C SER A 17 -7.74 6.58 11.35
N ARG A 18 -8.50 5.50 11.10
CA ARG A 18 -7.98 4.14 11.17
C ARG A 18 -7.21 3.88 9.88
N VAL A 19 -5.94 3.49 9.99
CA VAL A 19 -5.05 3.35 8.83
C VAL A 19 -4.58 1.90 8.71
N MET A 20 -4.58 1.39 7.48
CA MET A 20 -3.98 0.09 7.16
C MET A 20 -2.87 0.30 6.13
N ILE A 21 -1.66 -0.14 6.48
CA ILE A 21 -0.51 -0.11 5.58
C ILE A 21 -0.43 -1.46 4.88
N MET A 22 -0.55 -1.47 3.55
CA MET A 22 -0.60 -2.67 2.73
C MET A 22 0.70 -2.79 1.93
N ILE A 23 1.47 -3.86 2.17
CA ILE A 23 2.78 -4.08 1.56
C ILE A 23 2.66 -5.20 0.51
N HIS A 24 3.03 -4.90 -0.74
CA HIS A 24 2.99 -5.88 -1.82
C HIS A 24 4.16 -6.87 -1.76
N GLY A 25 4.02 -8.03 -2.42
CA GLY A 25 5.08 -9.04 -2.55
C GLY A 25 6.14 -8.70 -3.59
N ARG A 26 7.16 -9.55 -3.74
CA ARG A 26 8.23 -9.40 -4.75
C ARG A 26 7.64 -9.37 -6.17
N GLY A 27 8.07 -8.41 -6.99
CA GLY A 27 7.65 -8.28 -8.39
C GLY A 27 6.27 -7.63 -8.59
N ALA A 28 5.48 -7.50 -7.53
CA ALA A 28 4.14 -6.89 -7.55
C ALA A 28 4.19 -5.35 -7.44
N SER A 29 3.01 -4.73 -7.52
CA SER A 29 2.78 -3.29 -7.36
C SER A 29 1.97 -2.95 -6.10
N ALA A 30 2.01 -1.68 -5.69
CA ALA A 30 1.15 -1.14 -4.64
C ALA A 30 -0.35 -1.25 -5.00
N GLU A 31 -0.70 -1.14 -6.28
CA GLU A 31 -2.06 -1.31 -6.77
C GLU A 31 -2.56 -2.75 -6.59
N ASP A 32 -1.69 -3.76 -6.79
CA ASP A 32 -2.05 -5.18 -6.63
C ASP A 32 -2.46 -5.49 -5.19
N ILE A 33 -1.68 -5.07 -4.20
CA ILE A 33 -1.99 -5.33 -2.80
C ILE A 33 -3.25 -4.58 -2.35
N LEU A 34 -3.49 -3.37 -2.86
CA LEU A 34 -4.73 -2.63 -2.62
C LEU A 34 -5.96 -3.35 -3.17
N GLY A 35 -5.81 -4.23 -4.16
CA GLY A 35 -6.89 -5.08 -4.68
C GLY A 35 -7.51 -5.98 -3.60
N LEU A 36 -6.73 -6.41 -2.60
CA LEU A 36 -7.23 -7.23 -1.49
C LEU A 36 -8.26 -6.52 -0.63
N ALA A 37 -8.35 -5.18 -0.67
CA ALA A 37 -9.35 -4.43 0.08
C ALA A 37 -10.78 -4.85 -0.25
N ALA A 38 -11.05 -5.34 -1.46
CA ALA A 38 -12.37 -5.85 -1.86
C ALA A 38 -12.78 -7.13 -1.10
N HIS A 39 -11.84 -7.80 -0.44
CA HIS A 39 -12.04 -9.08 0.25
C HIS A 39 -11.84 -8.98 1.77
N LEU A 40 -11.55 -7.79 2.29
CA LEU A 40 -11.30 -7.55 3.70
C LEU A 40 -12.33 -6.57 4.26
N PRO A 41 -12.69 -6.66 5.56
CA PRO A 41 -13.63 -5.73 6.19
C PRO A 41 -12.95 -4.37 6.51
N VAL A 42 -12.53 -3.66 5.47
CA VAL A 42 -11.66 -2.46 5.58
C VAL A 42 -12.32 -1.17 5.10
N ASN A 43 -13.64 -1.16 4.92
CA ASN A 43 -14.40 -0.01 4.40
C ASN A 43 -14.23 1.29 5.21
N HIS A 44 -13.80 1.20 6.48
CA HIS A 44 -13.58 2.34 7.37
C HIS A 44 -12.10 2.67 7.60
N PHE A 45 -11.21 2.13 6.78
CA PHE A 45 -9.78 2.43 6.83
C PHE A 45 -9.37 3.38 5.71
N THR A 46 -8.39 4.22 6.03
CA THR A 46 -7.53 4.84 5.02
C THR A 46 -6.44 3.84 4.68
N LEU A 47 -6.41 3.39 3.43
CA LEU A 47 -5.46 2.38 2.96
C LEU A 47 -4.24 3.09 2.35
N LEU A 48 -3.05 2.72 2.80
CA LEU A 48 -1.79 3.23 2.27
C LEU A 48 -0.96 2.06 1.74
N ALA A 49 -0.55 2.14 0.47
CA ALA A 49 0.31 1.14 -0.15
C ALA A 49 1.58 1.82 -0.70
N PRO A 50 2.73 1.67 -0.02
CA PRO A 50 4.01 2.07 -0.56
C PRO A 50 4.39 1.19 -1.76
N GLN A 51 4.96 1.80 -2.79
CA GLN A 51 5.50 1.11 -3.95
C GLN A 51 7.01 0.91 -3.76
N ALA A 52 7.47 -0.34 -3.80
CA ALA A 52 8.89 -0.64 -3.83
C ALA A 52 9.52 -0.13 -5.13
N THR A 53 10.68 0.53 -5.04
CA THR A 53 11.47 0.85 -6.23
C THR A 53 11.84 -0.45 -6.95
N ASN A 54 11.65 -0.48 -8.27
CA ASN A 54 11.86 -1.69 -9.10
C ASN A 54 11.05 -2.92 -8.63
N ASN A 55 9.89 -2.72 -7.99
CA ASN A 55 9.00 -3.77 -7.49
C ASN A 55 9.66 -4.77 -6.52
N THR A 56 10.75 -4.36 -5.85
CA THR A 56 11.46 -5.21 -4.88
C THR A 56 11.86 -4.44 -3.64
N TRP A 57 11.54 -4.98 -2.46
CA TRP A 57 11.89 -4.38 -1.18
C TRP A 57 13.36 -4.58 -0.81
N TYR A 58 13.96 -5.66 -1.31
CA TYR A 58 15.33 -6.09 -1.02
C TYR A 58 15.99 -6.53 -2.34
N PRO A 59 16.61 -5.61 -3.10
CA PRO A 59 17.17 -5.90 -4.43
C PRO A 59 18.47 -6.72 -4.41
N TYR A 60 19.13 -6.84 -3.26
CA TYR A 60 20.45 -7.48 -3.13
C TYR A 60 20.44 -8.69 -2.19
N SER A 61 19.29 -9.38 -2.11
CA SER A 61 19.09 -10.57 -1.27
C SER A 61 18.83 -11.81 -2.11
#